data_AF-A0A538FXV3-F1
#
_entry.id   AF-A0A538FXV3-F1
#
_cell.length_a   1.000
_cell.length_b   1.000
_cell.length_c   1.000
_cell.angle_alpha   90.00
_cell.angle_beta   90.00
_cell.angle_gamma   90.00
#
_symmetry.space_group_name_H-M   'P 1'
#
loop_
_entity.id
_entity.type
_entity.pdbx_description
1 polymer ?
#
loop_
_entity_poly.entity_id
_entity_poly.type
_entity_poly.pdbx_seq_one_letter_code
_entity_poly.pdbx_strand_id
1 'polypeptide(L)'
;MDAAAALERLREISSQVRTAVIFERGGKVVGSTLADEQRAKGVAGEAEALLNEAEQRRDDATGEFAQLEVALQAGSVFVVRDGDRLIAATTQPEPTVGLVFYDLKSCLRDLETEAAPKQRATAKRKPATRTKKTDAKS
;
A
#
# COMPACT_ATOMS: atom_id res chain seq x y z
N MET A 1 2.77 -12.53 6.32
CA MET A 1 2.50 -12.26 7.74
C MET A 1 1.10 -11.68 7.84
N ASP A 2 0.34 -11.99 8.89
CA ASP A 2 -0.97 -11.37 9.09
C ASP A 2 -0.85 -9.90 9.55
N ALA A 3 -1.98 -9.17 9.54
CA ALA A 3 -1.98 -7.74 9.86
C ALA A 3 -1.62 -7.44 11.32
N ALA A 4 -1.93 -8.34 12.26
CA ALA A 4 -1.61 -8.14 13.67
C ALA A 4 -0.10 -8.26 13.88
N ALA A 5 0.51 -9.33 13.37
CA ALA A 5 1.94 -9.56 13.48
C ALA A 5 2.76 -8.47 12.78
N ALA A 6 2.30 -7.94 11.63
CA ALA A 6 2.99 -6.85 10.95
C ALA A 6 2.95 -5.54 11.75
N LEU A 7 1.84 -5.27 12.43
CA LEU A 7 1.69 -4.10 13.29
C LEU A 7 2.48 -4.22 14.59
N GLU A 8 2.56 -5.41 15.18
CA GLU A 8 3.44 -5.67 16.32
C GLU A 8 4.89 -5.41 15.94
N ARG A 9 5.36 -6.00 14.83
CA ARG A 9 6.71 -5.76 14.31
C ARG A 9 6.96 -4.28 14.04
N LEU A 10 6.02 -3.57 13.42
CA LEU A 10 6.13 -2.12 13.18
C LEU A 10 6.35 -1.36 14.49
N ARG A 11 5.63 -1.69 15.55
CA ARG A 11 5.77 -1.04 16.87
C ARG A 11 7.11 -1.35 17.54
N GLU A 12 7.67 -2.54 17.30
CA GLU A 12 9.00 -2.91 17.81
C GLU A 12 10.12 -2.14 17.12
N ILE A 13 10.05 -1.97 15.80
CA ILE A 13 11.13 -1.36 15.01
C ILE A 13 11.00 0.16 14.85
N SER A 14 9.78 0.70 14.98
CA SER A 14 9.48 2.12 14.73
C SER A 14 8.98 2.80 16.00
N SER A 15 9.91 3.23 16.84
CA SER A 15 9.63 3.89 18.13
C SER A 15 8.86 5.21 18.03
N GLN A 16 8.82 5.80 16.83
CA GLN A 16 8.13 7.06 16.56
C GLN A 16 6.64 6.88 16.27
N VAL A 17 6.23 5.69 15.80
CA VAL A 17 4.83 5.38 15.50
C VAL A 17 4.09 5.06 16.79
N ARG A 18 3.04 5.83 17.09
CA ARG A 18 2.18 5.63 18.26
C ARG A 18 1.00 4.72 17.96
N THR A 19 0.34 4.98 16.84
CA THR A 19 -0.81 4.20 16.40
C THR A 19 -0.78 4.01 14.90
N ALA A 20 -1.34 2.90 14.44
CA ALA A 20 -1.49 2.60 13.02
C ALA A 20 -2.79 1.83 12.75
N VAL A 21 -3.35 2.07 11.57
CA VAL A 21 -4.53 1.38 11.03
C VAL A 21 -4.20 0.99 9.60
N ILE A 22 -4.23 -0.31 9.30
CA ILE A 22 -4.12 -0.85 7.94
C ILE A 22 -5.54 -1.04 7.41
N PHE A 23 -5.78 -0.58 6.18
CA PHE A 23 -7.07 -0.67 5.53
C PHE A 23 -6.92 -0.84 4.01
N GLU A 24 -7.99 -1.30 3.38
CA GLU A 24 -8.13 -1.37 1.92
C GLU A 24 -8.98 -0.19 1.43
N ARG A 25 -8.98 0.03 0.11
CA ARG A 25 -9.90 0.97 -0.55
C ARG A 25 -11.34 0.77 -0.10
N GLY A 26 -12.08 1.88 0.01
CA GLY A 26 -13.42 1.88 0.60
C GLY A 26 -13.43 1.82 2.14
N GLY A 27 -12.27 2.00 2.79
CA GLY A 27 -12.16 2.16 4.25
C GLY A 27 -12.27 0.87 5.05
N LYS A 28 -12.12 -0.30 4.42
CA LYS A 28 -12.21 -1.60 5.12
C LYS A 28 -10.95 -1.84 5.94
N VAL A 29 -11.08 -1.81 7.27
CA VAL A 29 -9.97 -2.06 8.20
C VAL A 29 -9.54 -3.53 8.14
N VAL A 30 -8.23 -3.75 7.96
CA VAL A 30 -7.58 -5.07 7.93
C VAL A 30 -6.82 -5.34 9.25
N GLY A 31 -6.33 -4.29 9.91
CA GLY A 31 -5.69 -4.40 11.22
C GLY A 31 -5.49 -3.03 11.87
N SER A 32 -5.41 -2.98 13.20
CA SER A 32 -5.16 -1.72 13.92
C SER A 32 -4.45 -1.96 15.24
N THR A 33 -3.65 -0.96 15.66
CA THR A 33 -3.09 -0.88 17.00
C THR A 33 -4.02 -0.17 17.99
N LEU A 34 -5.15 0.38 17.53
CA LEU A 34 -6.16 0.99 18.39
C LEU A 34 -7.00 -0.11 19.03
N ALA A 35 -7.26 0.02 20.33
CA ALA A 35 -8.13 -0.93 21.04
C ALA A 35 -9.62 -0.79 20.67
N ASP A 36 -10.01 0.36 20.10
CA ASP A 36 -11.38 0.68 19.71
C ASP A 36 -11.54 0.52 18.19
N GLU A 37 -12.32 -0.48 17.78
CA GLU A 37 -12.61 -0.77 16.38
C GLU A 37 -13.39 0.35 15.68
N GLN A 38 -14.29 1.05 16.38
CA GLN A 38 -15.06 2.15 15.79
C GLN A 38 -14.13 3.32 15.50
N ARG A 39 -13.19 3.59 16.41
CA ARG A 39 -12.16 4.60 16.19
C ARG A 39 -11.25 4.23 15.03
N ALA A 40 -10.86 2.95 14.89
CA ALA A 40 -10.06 2.49 13.76
C ALA A 40 -10.80 2.67 12.41
N LYS A 41 -12.10 2.33 12.37
CA LYS A 41 -12.97 2.56 11.19
C LYS A 41 -13.08 4.05 10.85
N GLY A 42 -13.23 4.91 11.86
CA GLY A 42 -13.24 6.36 11.67
C GLY A 42 -11.95 6.85 11.02
N VAL A 43 -10.78 6.46 11.55
CA VAL A 43 -9.48 6.84 10.97
C VAL A 43 -9.33 6.36 9.53
N ALA A 44 -9.72 5.11 9.22
CA ALA A 44 -9.67 4.60 7.85
C ALA A 44 -10.60 5.37 6.90
N GLY A 45 -11.81 5.72 7.35
CA GLY A 45 -12.77 6.51 6.57
C GLY A 45 -12.27 7.91 6.25
N GLU A 46 -11.72 8.62 7.24
CA GLU A 46 -11.17 9.96 7.05
C GLU A 46 -9.93 9.96 6.14
N ALA A 47 -9.04 8.96 6.31
CA ALA A 47 -7.87 8.81 5.44
C ALA A 47 -8.26 8.49 3.99
N GLU A 48 -9.28 7.66 3.78
CA GLU A 48 -9.84 7.36 2.46
C GLU A 48 -10.50 8.60 1.83
N ALA A 49 -11.23 9.39 2.61
CA ALA A 49 -11.83 10.64 2.12
C ALA A 49 -10.75 11.62 1.67
N LEU A 50 -9.71 11.82 2.48
CA LEU A 50 -8.58 12.68 2.15
C LEU A 50 -7.83 12.23 0.89
N LEU A 51 -7.67 10.91 0.73
CA LEU A 51 -7.09 10.31 -0.46
C LEU A 51 -7.92 10.58 -1.71
N ASN A 52 -9.24 10.34 -1.65
CA ASN A 52 -10.14 10.57 -2.77
C ASN A 52 -10.15 12.06 -3.18
N GLU A 53 -10.10 12.96 -2.20
CA GLU A 53 -9.98 14.40 -2.43
C GLU A 53 -8.64 14.80 -3.06
N ALA A 54 -7.54 14.14 -2.67
CA ALA A 54 -6.22 14.36 -3.27
C ALA A 54 -6.14 13.83 -4.71
N GLU A 55 -6.78 12.69 -4.99
CA GLU A 55 -6.83 12.09 -6.32
C GLU A 55 -7.68 12.92 -7.30
N GLN A 56 -8.78 13.51 -6.84
CA GLN A 56 -9.62 14.42 -7.65
C GLN A 56 -8.90 15.72 -8.05
N ARG A 57 -7.92 16.17 -7.26
CA ARG A 57 -7.16 17.41 -7.51
C ARG A 57 -5.95 17.19 -8.43
N ARG A 58 -5.75 15.99 -8.96
CA ARG A 58 -4.66 15.74 -9.90
C ARG A 58 -4.99 16.26 -11.29
N ASP A 59 -4.20 17.23 -11.74
CA ASP A 59 -4.13 17.64 -13.14
C ASP A 59 -3.36 16.57 -13.93
N ASP A 60 -4.08 15.66 -14.62
CA ASP A 60 -3.62 14.69 -15.64
C ASP A 60 -2.36 13.85 -15.32
N ALA A 61 -1.87 13.88 -14.08
CA ALA A 61 -0.65 13.22 -13.66
C ALA A 61 -0.91 11.72 -13.49
N THR A 62 -0.19 10.93 -14.27
CA THR A 62 -0.39 9.49 -14.50
C THR A 62 0.08 8.58 -13.35
N GLY A 63 0.27 9.14 -12.15
CA GLY A 63 0.73 8.42 -10.96
C GLY A 63 -0.38 8.31 -9.91
N GLU A 64 -0.40 7.23 -9.13
CA GLU A 64 -1.31 7.04 -8.00
C GLU A 64 -0.84 7.78 -6.75
N PHE A 65 -1.75 8.06 -5.80
CA PHE A 65 -1.34 8.71 -4.56
C PHE A 65 -0.45 7.75 -3.79
N ALA A 66 0.73 8.21 -3.40
CA ALA A 66 1.72 7.35 -2.78
C ALA A 66 1.76 7.54 -1.25
N GLN A 67 1.82 8.79 -0.79
CA GLN A 67 2.00 9.09 0.63
C GLN A 67 1.68 10.55 0.95
N LEU A 68 1.28 10.82 2.18
CA LEU A 68 1.02 12.13 2.76
C LEU A 68 1.52 12.17 4.21
N GLU A 69 2.01 13.33 4.62
CA GLU A 69 2.25 13.69 6.01
C GLU A 69 1.53 15.01 6.31
N VAL A 70 0.93 15.08 7.49
CA VAL A 70 0.27 16.27 8.03
C VAL A 70 0.87 16.57 9.40
N ALA A 71 1.66 17.62 9.48
CA ALA A 71 2.23 18.10 10.73
C ALA A 71 1.18 18.83 11.58
N LEU A 72 1.05 18.42 12.84
CA LEU A 72 0.21 19.05 13.86
C LEU A 72 1.08 19.42 15.06
N GLN A 73 0.57 20.27 15.96
CA GLN A 73 1.30 20.66 17.17
C GLN A 73 1.65 19.46 18.08
N ALA A 74 0.77 18.46 18.15
CA ALA A 74 0.92 17.31 19.03
C ALA A 74 1.58 16.09 18.38
N GLY A 75 1.95 16.17 17.10
CA GLY A 75 2.46 15.05 16.33
C GLY A 75 2.14 15.16 14.85
N SER A 76 2.43 14.13 14.07
CA SER A 76 2.08 14.08 12.66
C SER A 76 1.12 12.93 12.38
N VAL A 77 0.30 13.11 11.34
CA VAL A 77 -0.52 12.06 10.74
C VAL A 77 0.10 11.68 9.40
N PHE A 78 0.26 10.38 9.19
CA PHE A 78 0.80 9.80 7.97
C PHE A 78 -0.27 8.96 7.30
N VAL A 79 -0.36 9.04 5.97
CA VAL A 79 -1.15 8.11 5.15
C VAL A 79 -0.24 7.62 4.03
N VAL A 80 -0.11 6.30 3.89
CA VAL A 80 0.71 5.67 2.86
C VAL A 80 -0.14 4.66 2.11
N ARG A 81 0.02 4.61 0.78
CA ARG A 81 -0.54 3.57 -0.09
C ARG A 81 0.60 2.74 -0.68
N ASP A 82 0.45 1.43 -0.64
CA ASP A 82 1.27 0.48 -1.41
C ASP A 82 0.34 -0.57 -2.02
N GLY A 83 0.21 -0.55 -3.35
CA GLY A 83 -0.78 -1.36 -4.07
C GLY A 83 -2.23 -1.04 -3.65
N ASP A 84 -2.94 -2.08 -3.22
CA ASP A 84 -4.35 -2.01 -2.79
C ASP A 84 -4.50 -1.73 -1.28
N ARG A 85 -3.39 -1.67 -0.55
CA ARG A 85 -3.37 -1.46 0.90
C ARG A 85 -2.93 -0.07 1.26
N LEU A 86 -3.49 0.41 2.35
CA LEU A 86 -3.20 1.70 2.94
C LEU A 86 -2.89 1.52 4.42
N ILE A 87 -2.07 2.43 4.94
CA ILE A 87 -1.82 2.54 6.36
C ILE A 87 -1.89 4.01 6.77
N ALA A 88 -2.71 4.29 7.77
CA ALA A 88 -2.78 5.57 8.45
C ALA A 88 -2.07 5.43 9.81
N ALA A 89 -1.17 6.34 10.13
CA ALA A 89 -0.40 6.29 11.36
C ALA A 89 -0.26 7.66 12.01
N THR A 90 -0.01 7.67 13.32
CA THR A 90 0.30 8.89 14.06
C THR A 90 1.62 8.75 14.79
N THR A 91 2.31 9.88 14.95
CA THR A 91 3.61 9.96 15.63
C THR A 91 3.61 10.99 16.75
N GLN A 92 4.72 11.08 17.45
CA GLN A 92 5.09 12.24 18.26
C GLN A 92 5.40 13.46 17.38
N PRO A 93 5.52 14.68 17.97
CA PRO A 93 6.02 15.85 17.25
C PRO A 93 7.39 15.60 16.63
N GLU A 94 7.67 16.30 15.53
CA GLU A 94 8.97 16.31 14.84
C GLU A 94 9.52 14.90 14.51
N PRO A 95 8.73 14.00 13.89
CA PRO A 95 9.24 12.70 13.50
C PRO A 95 10.30 12.83 12.40
N THR A 96 11.19 11.85 12.31
CA THR A 96 12.02 11.66 11.11
C THR A 96 11.14 11.12 9.98
N VAL A 97 10.47 12.03 9.27
CA VAL A 97 9.44 11.76 8.24
C VAL A 97 9.84 10.64 7.27
N GLY A 98 11.07 10.69 6.73
CA GLY A 98 11.55 9.69 5.77
C GLY A 98 11.63 8.27 6.34
N LEU A 99 12.01 8.12 7.62
CA LEU A 99 12.05 6.81 8.29
C LEU A 99 10.65 6.28 8.56
N VAL A 100 9.74 7.15 9.02
CA VAL A 100 8.33 6.75 9.24
C VAL A 100 7.71 6.25 7.94
N PHE A 101 7.89 6.96 6.82
CA PHE A 101 7.41 6.46 5.52
C PHE A 101 8.02 5.12 5.11
N TYR A 102 9.32 4.92 5.37
CA TYR A 102 9.99 3.65 5.07
C TYR A 102 9.41 2.50 5.89
N ASP A 103 9.23 2.70 7.20
CA ASP A 103 8.71 1.68 8.12
C ASP A 103 7.27 1.30 7.76
N LEU A 104 6.42 2.30 7.46
CA LEU A 104 5.03 2.09 7.06
C LEU A 104 4.92 1.32 5.73
N LYS A 105 5.73 1.66 4.72
CA LYS A 105 5.79 0.91 3.45
C LYS A 105 6.28 -0.53 3.66
N SER A 106 7.30 -0.71 4.49
CA SER A 106 7.83 -2.04 4.81
C SER A 106 6.77 -2.89 5.51
N CYS A 107 6.02 -2.32 6.46
CA CYS A 107 4.90 -2.97 7.12
C CYS A 107 3.83 -3.44 6.11
N LEU A 108 3.46 -2.61 5.13
CA LEU A 108 2.50 -3.03 4.09
C LEU A 108 3.02 -4.17 3.22
N ARG A 109 4.31 -4.15 2.84
CA ARG A 109 4.94 -5.19 1.99
C ARG A 109 5.09 -6.54 2.70
N ASP A 110 5.29 -6.53 4.02
CA ASP A 110 5.33 -7.74 4.84
C ASP A 110 3.98 -8.52 4.77
N LEU A 111 2.88 -7.82 4.46
CA LEU A 111 1.55 -8.40 4.27
C LEU A 111 1.31 -8.92 2.85
N GLU A 112 1.87 -8.26 1.83
CA GLU A 112 1.76 -8.70 0.44
C GLU A 112 2.45 -10.05 0.20
N THR A 113 3.50 -10.34 0.98
CA THR A 113 4.26 -11.60 0.87
C THR A 113 3.41 -12.84 1.20
N GLU A 114 2.25 -12.67 1.85
CA GLU A 114 1.28 -13.75 2.09
C GLU A 114 0.16 -13.81 1.02
N ALA A 115 -0.09 -12.70 0.33
CA ALA A 115 -1.10 -12.56 -0.71
C ALA A 115 -0.50 -12.78 -2.12
N ALA A 116 -0.32 -14.06 -2.44
CA ALA A 116 -0.15 -14.65 -3.79
C ALA A 116 1.28 -15.01 -4.25
N PRO A 117 1.53 -16.29 -4.60
CA PRO A 117 2.44 -16.58 -5.69
C PRO A 117 1.77 -16.09 -6.98
N LYS A 118 2.15 -14.91 -7.48
CA LYS A 118 1.82 -14.50 -8.85
C LYS A 118 2.45 -15.51 -9.81
N GLN A 119 1.69 -16.53 -10.22
CA GLN A 119 2.07 -17.42 -11.31
C GLN A 119 2.28 -16.55 -12.55
N ARG A 120 3.54 -16.27 -12.89
CA ARG A 120 3.89 -15.72 -14.19
C ARG A 120 3.42 -16.72 -15.23
N ALA A 121 2.37 -16.36 -15.95
CA ALA A 121 1.89 -17.11 -17.10
C ALA A 121 3.08 -17.40 -18.03
N THR A 122 3.36 -18.69 -18.22
CA THR A 122 4.38 -19.18 -19.14
C THR A 122 4.12 -18.61 -20.53
N ALA A 123 5.09 -17.86 -21.05
CA ALA A 123 5.05 -17.32 -22.40
C ALA A 123 4.82 -18.44 -23.43
N LYS A 124 3.68 -18.41 -24.12
CA LYS A 124 3.40 -19.30 -25.26
C LYS A 124 4.47 -19.05 -26.33
N ARG A 125 5.37 -20.01 -26.54
CA ARG A 125 6.30 -20.02 -27.69
C ARG A 125 5.47 -20.13 -28.98
N LYS A 126 5.58 -19.13 -29.86
CA LYS A 126 5.05 -19.19 -31.23
C LYS A 126 5.76 -20.31 -32.01
N PRO A 127 5.06 -21.20 -32.74
CA PRO A 127 5.70 -22.09 -33.69
C PRO A 127 6.16 -21.32 -34.93
N ALA A 128 7.39 -21.58 -35.36
CA ALA A 128 8.00 -21.01 -36.55
C ALA A 128 7.40 -21.58 -37.84
N THR A 129 7.23 -20.68 -38.79
CA THR A 129 6.70 -20.81 -40.15
C THR A 129 7.36 -21.92 -40.97
N ARG A 130 6.57 -22.68 -41.74
CA ARG A 130 7.08 -23.47 -42.88
C ARG A 130 6.27 -23.13 -44.13
N THR A 131 6.74 -22.13 -44.86
CA THR A 131 6.18 -21.72 -46.16
C THR A 131 6.49 -22.79 -47.22
N LYS A 132 5.45 -23.26 -47.91
CA LYS A 132 5.52 -24.07 -49.14
C LYS A 132 5.53 -23.14 -50.37
N LYS A 133 6.39 -23.42 -51.35
CA LYS A 133 6.10 -23.41 -52.81
C LYS A 133 7.37 -23.90 -53.55
N THR A 134 7.34 -25.12 -54.10
CA THR A 134 7.07 -25.50 -55.51
C THR A 134 8.13 -25.02 -56.49
N ASP A 135 8.80 -25.95 -57.17
CA ASP A 135 8.76 -26.06 -58.64
C ASP A 135 9.39 -27.38 -59.09
N ALA A 136 8.65 -28.15 -59.88
CA ALA A 136 9.19 -29.10 -60.85
C ALA A 136 8.05 -29.55 -61.78
N LYS A 137 8.03 -29.00 -62.99
CA LYS A 137 7.30 -29.52 -64.14
C LYS A 137 8.27 -29.55 -65.32
N SER A 138 8.64 -30.75 -65.75
CA SER A 138 8.84 -31.21 -67.13
C SER A 138 9.37 -32.64 -67.10
#